data_AF-A0A392NA47-F1
#
_entry.id   AF-A0A392NA47-F1
#
_cell.length_a   1.000
_cell.length_b   1.000
_cell.length_c   1.000
_cell.angle_alpha   90.00
_cell.angle_beta   90.00
_cell.angle_gamma   90.00
#
_symmetry.space_group_name_H-M   'P 1'
#
loop_
_entity.id
_entity.type
_entity.pdbx_description
1 polymer ?
#
loop_
_entity_poly.entity_id
_entity_poly.type
_entity_poly.pdbx_seq_one_letter_code
_entity_poly.pdbx_strand_id
1 'polypeptide(L)'
;YLYADLYAGAIWAATEDPENSGNFTTSKIPFGCAHDSPIPCDSGPGSLPALGYIFSFGQDNKKDVYILASTGVYRVVPPSRCNYTCSQEKASTASPPSPSPSHASHLSNFNGYLFLQLSSLLLLLMSFI
;
A
#
# COMPACT_ATOMS: atom_id res chain seq x y z
N TYR A 1 -13.15 12.07 -9.09
CA TYR A 1 -11.85 11.72 -9.73
C TYR A 1 -10.72 11.96 -8.76
N LEU A 2 -9.67 11.13 -8.80
CA LEU A 2 -8.45 11.25 -8.00
C LEU A 2 -7.25 11.16 -8.92
N TYR A 3 -6.26 12.03 -8.76
CA TYR A 3 -5.02 12.01 -9.52
C TYR A 3 -3.89 12.67 -8.74
N ALA A 4 -2.66 12.41 -9.15
CA ALA A 4 -1.45 12.90 -8.50
C ALA A 4 -0.37 13.20 -9.55
N ASP A 5 0.68 13.93 -9.16
CA ASP A 5 1.88 13.98 -9.98
C ASP A 5 2.66 12.66 -9.88
N LEU A 6 3.56 12.47 -10.85
CA LEU A 6 4.32 11.24 -11.00
C LEU A 6 5.10 10.84 -9.73
N TYR A 7 5.55 11.82 -8.94
CA TYR A 7 6.43 11.64 -7.79
C TYR A 7 5.71 11.72 -6.45
N ALA A 8 4.37 11.70 -6.46
CA ALA A 8 3.54 11.86 -5.28
C ALA A 8 3.85 13.14 -4.47
N GLY A 9 4.28 14.23 -5.10
CA GLY A 9 4.46 15.52 -4.42
C GLY A 9 3.13 16.22 -4.07
N ALA A 10 2.08 15.88 -4.79
CA ALA A 10 0.74 16.43 -4.68
C ALA A 10 -0.29 15.43 -5.21
N ILE A 11 -1.41 15.36 -4.50
CA ILE A 11 -2.60 14.59 -4.86
C ILE A 11 -3.77 15.56 -4.92
N TRP A 12 -4.66 15.38 -5.89
CA TRP A 12 -5.85 16.18 -6.10
C TRP A 12 -7.10 15.33 -6.18
N ALA A 13 -8.20 15.85 -5.62
CA ALA A 13 -9.54 15.36 -5.86
C ALA A 13 -10.27 16.33 -6.76
N ALA A 14 -10.97 15.80 -7.76
CA ALA A 14 -11.88 16.57 -8.58
C ALA A 14 -13.29 15.99 -8.53
N THR A 15 -14.27 16.89 -8.42
CA THR A 15 -15.70 16.58 -8.46
C THR A 15 -16.28 17.16 -9.74
N GLU A 16 -17.15 16.41 -10.39
CA GLU A 16 -17.86 16.82 -11.60
C GLU A 16 -19.36 16.89 -11.26
N ASP A 17 -19.97 18.05 -11.48
CA ASP A 17 -21.39 18.28 -11.21
C ASP A 17 -21.95 19.29 -12.23
N PRO A 18 -22.94 18.91 -13.07
CA PRO A 18 -23.53 17.57 -13.19
C PRO A 18 -22.58 16.56 -13.82
N GLU A 19 -22.87 15.28 -13.63
CA GLU A 19 -22.10 14.17 -14.21
C GLU A 19 -22.04 14.27 -15.73
N ASN A 20 -20.86 14.03 -16.33
CA ASN A 20 -20.57 14.17 -17.76
C ASN A 20 -20.64 15.60 -18.32
N SER A 21 -20.55 16.64 -17.48
CA SER A 21 -20.45 18.03 -17.93
C SER A 21 -19.08 18.40 -18.52
N GLY A 22 -18.04 17.62 -18.21
CA GLY A 22 -16.64 17.94 -18.49
C GLY A 22 -16.10 19.08 -17.62
N ASN A 23 -16.86 19.57 -16.63
CA ASN A 23 -16.45 20.66 -15.76
C ASN A 23 -16.06 20.13 -14.37
N PHE A 24 -14.77 20.22 -14.06
CA PHE A 24 -14.19 19.60 -12.87
C PHE A 24 -13.78 20.65 -11.84
N THR A 25 -14.42 20.62 -10.67
CA THR A 25 -13.97 21.39 -9.52
C THR A 25 -12.86 20.62 -8.81
N THR A 26 -11.64 21.15 -8.88
CA THR A 26 -10.43 20.49 -8.38
C THR A 26 -9.94 21.11 -7.08
N SER A 27 -9.46 20.27 -6.16
CA SER A 27 -8.79 20.71 -4.93
C SER A 27 -7.57 19.84 -4.63
N LYS A 28 -6.49 20.45 -4.13
CA LYS A 28 -5.31 19.73 -3.64
C LYS A 28 -5.62 19.13 -2.28
N ILE A 29 -5.26 17.86 -2.08
CA ILE A 29 -5.50 17.11 -0.84
C ILE A 29 -4.21 17.10 -0.01
N PRO A 30 -4.26 17.53 1.27
CA PRO A 30 -3.17 17.24 2.20
C PRO A 30 -3.19 15.76 2.57
N PHE A 31 -2.04 15.10 2.54
CA PHE A 31 -1.94 13.67 2.83
C PHE A 31 -0.72 13.36 3.69
N GLY A 32 -0.85 12.29 4.46
CA GLY A 32 0.16 11.77 5.38
C GLY A 32 -0.05 10.28 5.56
N CYS A 33 0.82 9.64 6.33
CA CYS A 33 0.69 8.22 6.60
C CYS A 33 0.02 7.93 7.93
N ALA A 34 -0.65 6.78 7.96
CA ALA A 34 -1.29 6.30 9.17
C ALA A 34 -0.23 5.92 10.20
N HIS A 35 -0.41 6.37 11.44
CA HIS A 35 0.51 6.07 12.55
C HIS A 35 0.58 4.58 12.90
N ASP A 36 -0.46 3.82 12.54
CA ASP A 36 -0.60 2.37 12.75
C ASP A 36 -0.39 1.56 11.46
N SER A 37 0.31 2.13 10.47
CA SER A 37 0.67 1.42 9.24
C SER A 37 1.66 0.27 9.56
N PRO A 38 1.44 -0.96 9.06
CA PRO A 38 2.38 -2.07 9.23
C PRO A 38 3.76 -1.80 8.64
N ILE A 39 3.81 -0.95 7.60
CA ILE A 39 5.05 -0.49 6.96
C ILE A 39 5.22 0.98 7.33
N PRO A 40 6.33 1.36 8.00
CA PRO A 40 6.64 2.75 8.27
C PRO A 40 6.68 3.55 6.97
N CYS A 41 6.03 4.71 6.96
CA CYS A 41 6.22 5.65 5.86
C CYS A 41 7.43 6.52 6.15
N ASP A 42 8.41 6.46 5.25
CA ASP A 42 9.53 7.39 5.29
C ASP A 42 9.06 8.80 4.92
N SER A 43 9.60 9.78 5.62
CA SER A 43 9.38 11.19 5.29
C SER A 43 10.39 11.61 4.22
N GLY A 44 9.88 11.99 3.06
CA GLY A 44 10.66 12.58 1.98
C GLY A 44 10.96 14.07 2.21
N PRO A 45 11.59 14.72 1.21
CA PRO A 45 11.81 16.16 1.24
C PRO A 45 10.48 16.92 1.46
N GLY A 46 10.48 17.90 2.37
CA GLY A 46 9.27 18.66 2.68
C GLY A 46 8.26 17.95 3.60
N SER A 47 8.65 16.87 4.28
CA SER A 47 7.82 16.11 5.23
C SER A 47 6.61 15.41 4.59
N LEU A 48 6.63 15.20 3.28
CA LEU A 48 5.64 14.40 2.56
C LEU A 48 5.99 12.92 2.63
N PRO A 49 5.00 12.00 2.65
CA PRO A 49 5.25 10.58 2.50
C PRO A 49 6.06 10.27 1.24
N ALA A 50 7.18 9.55 1.40
CA ALA A 50 8.03 9.11 0.30
C ALA A 50 7.42 7.90 -0.42
N LEU A 51 6.29 8.09 -1.13
CA LEU A 51 5.63 7.03 -1.91
C LEU A 51 6.40 6.66 -3.18
N GLY A 52 7.39 7.47 -3.59
CA GLY A 52 8.11 7.28 -4.84
C GLY A 52 7.24 7.56 -6.07
N TYR A 53 7.37 6.73 -7.10
CA TYR A 53 6.63 6.88 -8.36
C TYR A 53 5.23 6.27 -8.25
N ILE A 54 4.18 7.04 -8.54
CA ILE A 54 2.82 6.51 -8.63
C ILE A 54 2.62 5.86 -10.01
N PHE A 55 2.24 4.59 -10.02
CA PHE A 55 1.95 3.85 -11.23
C PHE A 55 0.46 3.84 -11.56
N SER A 56 -0.40 3.63 -10.56
CA SER A 56 -1.84 3.56 -10.78
C SER A 56 -2.64 3.76 -9.49
N PHE A 57 -3.94 4.02 -9.69
CA PHE A 57 -4.95 4.04 -8.65
C PHE A 57 -5.91 2.88 -8.88
N GLY A 58 -6.35 2.24 -7.79
CA GLY A 58 -7.31 1.16 -7.83
C GLY A 58 -8.41 1.37 -6.78
N GLN A 59 -9.60 0.86 -7.07
CA GLN A 59 -10.66 0.73 -6.09
C GLN A 59 -11.01 -0.75 -5.97
N ASP A 60 -11.12 -1.25 -4.74
CA ASP A 60 -11.55 -2.62 -4.50
C ASP A 60 -13.09 -2.76 -4.44
N ASN A 61 -13.57 -3.98 -4.23
CA ASN A 61 -15.01 -4.27 -4.13
C ASN A 61 -15.68 -3.65 -2.88
N LYS A 62 -14.90 -3.28 -1.87
CA LYS A 62 -15.37 -2.59 -0.65
C LYS A 62 -15.35 -1.07 -0.79
N LYS A 63 -14.98 -0.55 -1.96
CA LYS A 63 -14.82 0.88 -2.26
C LYS A 63 -13.62 1.51 -1.54
N ASP A 64 -12.70 0.71 -1.01
CA ASP A 64 -11.42 1.20 -0.52
C ASP A 64 -10.54 1.58 -1.71
N VAL A 65 -9.86 2.72 -1.60
CA VAL A 65 -8.97 3.25 -2.64
C VAL A 65 -7.53 2.84 -2.32
N TYR A 66 -6.82 2.39 -3.33
CA TYR A 66 -5.42 1.96 -3.26
C TYR A 66 -4.56 2.73 -4.26
N ILE A 67 -3.33 3.01 -3.86
CA ILE A 67 -2.30 3.64 -4.69
C ILE A 67 -1.18 2.61 -4.86
N LEU A 68 -0.93 2.20 -6.10
CA LEU A 68 0.24 1.41 -6.45
C LEU A 68 1.38 2.36 -6.77
N ALA A 69 2.47 2.26 -6.01
CA ALA A 69 3.66 3.06 -6.20
C ALA A 69 4.94 2.22 -6.18
N SER A 70 6.08 2.81 -6.55
CA SER A 70 7.36 2.09 -6.64
C SER A 70 7.84 1.53 -5.29
N THR A 71 7.39 2.11 -4.18
CA THR A 71 7.76 1.68 -2.82
C THR A 71 6.75 0.69 -2.21
N GLY A 72 5.60 0.47 -2.86
CA GLY A 72 4.59 -0.48 -2.38
C GLY A 72 3.15 -0.15 -2.77
N VAL A 73 2.22 -0.83 -2.09
CA VAL A 73 0.78 -0.62 -2.24
C VAL A 73 0.24 0.07 -0.99
N TYR A 74 -0.36 1.23 -1.16
CA TYR A 74 -0.89 2.05 -0.08
C TYR A 74 -2.40 2.08 -0.13
N ARG A 75 -3.06 1.89 1.01
CA ARG A 75 -4.50 2.07 1.14
C ARG A 75 -4.80 3.48 1.64
N VAL A 76 -5.74 4.17 1.00
CA VAL A 76 -6.29 5.43 1.50
C VAL A 76 -7.14 5.14 2.73
N VAL A 77 -6.87 5.85 3.82
CA VAL A 77 -7.53 5.66 5.12
C VAL A 77 -8.21 6.95 5.58
N PRO A 78 -9.09 6.88 6.60
CA PRO A 78 -9.70 8.08 7.15
C PRO A 78 -8.67 9.11 7.67
N PRO A 79 -8.94 10.42 7.52
CA PRO A 79 -8.02 11.50 7.88
C PRO A 79 -7.46 11.41 9.31
N SER A 80 -8.29 11.00 10.28
CA SER A 80 -7.89 10.85 11.69
C SER A 80 -6.69 9.93 11.89
N ARG A 81 -6.57 8.85 11.10
CA ARG A 81 -5.43 7.92 11.20
C ARG A 81 -4.11 8.56 10.77
N CYS A 82 -4.18 9.57 9.91
CA CYS A 82 -3.05 10.34 9.43
C CYS A 82 -2.88 11.69 10.18
N ASN A 83 -3.53 11.84 11.35
CA ASN A 83 -3.49 13.06 12.17
C ASN A 83 -4.09 14.32 11.50
N TYR A 84 -5.08 14.14 10.63
CA TYR A 84 -5.87 15.24 10.06
C TYR A 84 -7.25 15.30 10.72
N THR A 85 -7.74 16.52 10.93
CA THR A 85 -9.10 16.74 11.44
C THR A 85 -10.09 16.87 10.28
N CYS A 86 -11.16 16.10 10.30
CA CYS A 86 -12.25 16.18 9.33
C CYS A 86 -13.60 16.25 10.07
N SER A 87 -14.38 17.32 9.84
CA SER A 87 -15.67 17.52 10.49
C SER A 87 -16.75 16.51 10.05
N GLN A 88 -16.59 15.92 8.86
CA GLN A 88 -17.52 14.94 8.30
C GLN A 88 -17.15 13.50 8.63
N GLU A 89 -15.98 13.28 9.22
CA GLU A 89 -15.55 11.95 9.63
C GLU A 89 -16.36 11.53 10.87
N LYS A 90 -17.19 10.49 10.72
CA LYS A 90 -17.80 9.86 11.89
C LYS A 90 -16.74 9.05 12.60
N ALA A 91 -16.46 9.39 13.85
CA ALA A 91 -15.53 8.64 14.69
C ALA A 91 -16.00 7.18 14.77
N SER A 92 -15.33 6.29 14.04
CA SER A 92 -15.42 4.85 14.28
C SER A 92 -14.32 4.50 15.26
N THR A 93 -14.70 3.98 16.43
CA THR A 93 -13.78 3.39 17.40
C THR A 93 -13.23 2.10 16.79
N ALA A 94 -12.26 2.21 15.87
CA ALA A 94 -11.63 1.07 15.25
C ALA A 94 -10.63 0.47 16.24
N SER A 95 -10.95 -0.70 16.77
CA SER A 95 -9.99 -1.55 17.48
C SER A 95 -8.77 -1.80 16.57
N PRO A 96 -7.54 -1.81 17.11
CA PRO A 96 -6.35 -2.03 16.29
C PRO A 96 -6.48 -3.35 15.52
N PRO A 97 -6.14 -3.38 14.22
CA PRO A 97 -6.20 -4.61 13.45
C PRO A 97 -5.28 -5.64 14.09
N SER A 98 -5.81 -6.83 14.39
CA SER A 98 -4.97 -7.95 14.79
C SER A 98 -3.95 -8.24 13.67
N PRO A 99 -2.69 -8.56 14.01
CA PRO A 99 -1.68 -8.84 13.01
C PRO A 99 -2.14 -10.01 12.13
N SER A 100 -2.33 -9.74 10.83
CA SER A 100 -2.59 -10.79 9.85
C SER A 100 -1.37 -11.71 9.77
N PRO A 101 -1.54 -13.05 9.76
CA PRO A 101 -0.41 -13.96 9.62
C PRO A 101 0.25 -13.74 8.27
N SER A 102 1.54 -13.42 8.29
CA SER A 102 2.38 -13.26 7.10
C SER A 102 2.66 -14.64 6.49
N HIS A 103 2.19 -14.87 5.26
CA HIS A 103 2.44 -16.11 4.49
C HIS A 103 3.89 -16.27 4.00
N ALA A 104 4.80 -15.35 4.38
CA ALA A 104 6.21 -15.36 3.97
C ALA A 104 6.99 -16.59 4.48
N SER A 105 6.48 -17.30 5.50
CA SER A 105 7.10 -18.52 6.04
C SER A 105 6.88 -19.78 5.22
N HIS A 106 6.00 -19.78 4.21
CA HIS A 106 5.76 -20.98 3.40
C HIS A 106 6.87 -21.23 2.37
N LEU A 107 7.62 -20.18 1.99
CA LEU A 107 8.68 -20.28 0.98
C LEU A 107 10.02 -20.80 1.55
N SER A 108 10.28 -20.59 2.85
CA SER A 108 11.51 -21.08 3.50
C SER A 108 11.51 -22.60 3.68
N ASN A 109 10.35 -23.20 3.98
CA ASN A 109 10.20 -24.65 4.13
C ASN A 109 10.36 -25.40 2.80
N PHE A 110 9.90 -24.82 1.68
CA PHE A 110 10.07 -25.43 0.36
C PHE A 110 11.55 -25.51 -0.05
N ASN A 111 12.33 -24.46 0.28
CA ASN A 111 13.74 -24.37 -0.07
C ASN A 111 14.62 -25.37 0.71
N GLY A 112 14.32 -25.60 1.99
CA GLY A 112 15.06 -26.55 2.83
C GLY A 112 14.89 -28.01 2.38
N TYR A 113 13.66 -28.41 2.03
CA TYR A 113 13.38 -29.78 1.58
C TYR A 113 14.03 -30.08 0.22
N LEU A 114 13.97 -29.13 -0.72
CA LEU A 114 14.60 -29.25 -2.03
C LEU A 114 16.13 -29.38 -1.92
N PHE A 115 16.76 -28.61 -1.01
CA PHE A 115 18.20 -28.67 -0.77
C PHE A 115 18.65 -30.01 -0.17
N LEU A 116 17.87 -30.58 0.76
CA LEU A 116 18.08 -31.92 1.33
C LEU A 116 17.95 -33.02 0.27
N GLN A 117 16.94 -32.92 -0.61
CA GLN A 117 16.75 -33.88 -1.70
C GLN A 117 17.89 -33.84 -2.72
N LEU A 118 18.36 -32.65 -3.13
CA LEU A 118 19.51 -32.53 -4.03
C LEU A 118 20.79 -33.08 -3.39
N SER A 119 21.02 -32.79 -2.12
CA SER A 119 22.22 -33.26 -1.41
C SER A 119 22.25 -34.78 -1.26
N SER A 120 21.10 -35.40 -0.95
CA SER A 120 20.98 -36.86 -0.87
C SER A 120 21.18 -37.55 -2.22
N LEU A 121 20.64 -36.96 -3.31
CA LEU A 121 20.81 -37.50 -4.66
C LEU A 121 22.28 -37.44 -5.11
N LEU A 122 22.98 -36.34 -4.81
CA LEU A 122 24.39 -36.17 -5.15
C LEU A 122 25.29 -37.18 -4.42
N LEU A 123 25.01 -37.45 -3.14
CA LEU A 123 25.73 -38.47 -2.36
C LEU A 123 25.51 -39.89 -2.88
N LEU A 124 24.29 -40.19 -3.35
CA LEU A 124 23.98 -41.46 -4.03
C LEU A 124 24.78 -41.59 -5.33
N LEU A 125 24.80 -40.57 -6.18
CA LEU A 125 25.57 -40.61 -7.44
C LEU A 125 27.08 -40.81 -7.21
N MET A 126 27.64 -40.22 -6.16
CA MET A 126 29.05 -40.39 -5.81
C MET A 126 29.39 -41.76 -5.20
N SER A 127 28.38 -42.55 -4.81
CA SER A 127 28.58 -43.92 -4.32
C SER A 127 28.45 -44.98 -5.42
N PHE A 128 28.11 -44.57 -6.65
CA PHE A 128 28.08 -45.42 -7.85
C PHE A 128 29.25 -45.14 -8.82
N ILE A 129 30.26 -44.39 -8.38
CA ILE A 129 31.56 -44.15 -9.05
C ILE A 129 32.66 -44.85 -8.25
#